data_AF-A0A8E0RNY0-F1
#
_entry.id   AF-A0A8E0RNY0-F1
#
_cell.length_a   1.000
_cell.length_b   1.000
_cell.length_c   1.000
_cell.angle_alpha   90.00
_cell.angle_beta   90.00
_cell.angle_gamma   90.00
#
_symmetry.space_group_name_H-M   'P 1'
#
loop_
_entity.id
_entity.type
_entity.pdbx_description
1 polymer ?
#
loop_
_entity_poly.entity_id
_entity_poly.type
_entity_poly.pdbx_seq_one_letter_code
_entity_poly.pdbx_strand_id
1 'polypeptide(L)'
;MASEQEASLTDAQKQIGNVIVGIVTTGKLKLVYHVEDSSLGLLPENFGILLSPPNTAFTLFGKAYVSYIYGTPMECMGTEISAKFPGPQAVFSPTTHAPLAFHQRTCLSTDIADNDNDVPNSFDFSGLATVLKSVFDSVTPSFAYLSELVVDVYNAMGPNCSVLLFRSFVSRVSDSMQNVKRFENLFALTHKEHIQKSISQRLGFSVTMGDAASFHSSAEMSNLAERFMSNASADSPDDAKKSMRLLLAGPKSAGKSSLLRFLINRFVTQSTNRQIPPRIAVLDCDIGQPEFTPCGMVSLTIVTEPILGPPFTHHLKKSPNPICQCFVGAITPSENPNFYLKCLDYVYQAYLNLPTPRPPLIVNTMGWTQGKLNFFLTEN
;
A
#
# COMPACT_ATOMS: atom_id res chain seq x y z
N MET A 1 -31.97 21.71 6.13
CA MET A 1 -31.37 21.90 4.80
C MET A 1 -30.25 20.90 4.52
N ALA A 2 -29.18 20.80 5.33
CA ALA A 2 -28.14 19.76 5.14
C ALA A 2 -28.69 18.32 5.25
N SER A 3 -29.61 18.07 6.17
CA SER A 3 -30.22 16.74 6.40
C SER A 3 -31.17 16.25 5.30
N GLU A 4 -31.72 17.16 4.47
CA GLU A 4 -32.61 16.80 3.35
C GLU A 4 -31.84 16.55 2.06
N GLN A 5 -30.69 17.22 1.85
CA GLN A 5 -29.77 16.92 0.74
C GLN A 5 -29.00 15.61 0.95
N GLU A 6 -28.69 15.25 2.20
CA GLU A 6 -27.99 13.99 2.52
C GLU A 6 -28.87 12.74 2.30
N ALA A 7 -30.20 12.90 2.40
CA ALA A 7 -31.18 11.84 2.18
C ALA A 7 -31.51 11.58 0.70
N SER A 8 -31.22 12.51 -0.23
CA SER A 8 -31.49 12.30 -1.67
C SER A 8 -30.32 11.61 -2.41
N LEU A 9 -29.10 11.69 -1.87
CA LEU A 9 -27.89 11.13 -2.47
C LEU A 9 -27.59 9.70 -2.03
N THR A 10 -28.38 9.09 -1.14
CA THR A 10 -28.01 7.84 -0.47
C THR A 10 -28.20 6.59 -1.33
N ASP A 11 -29.08 6.64 -2.34
CA ASP A 11 -29.47 5.51 -3.21
C ASP A 11 -29.46 5.86 -4.72
N ALA A 12 -28.70 6.88 -5.14
CA ALA A 12 -28.65 7.27 -6.55
C ALA A 12 -28.04 6.15 -7.42
N GLN A 13 -28.80 5.67 -8.41
CA GLN A 13 -28.33 4.70 -9.40
C GLN A 13 -28.98 4.99 -10.76
N LYS A 14 -28.18 4.92 -11.82
CA LYS A 14 -28.62 5.19 -13.18
C LYS A 14 -27.97 4.21 -14.16
N GLN A 15 -28.81 3.54 -14.95
CA GLN A 15 -28.37 2.78 -16.12
C GLN A 15 -28.18 3.75 -17.30
N ILE A 16 -27.02 3.69 -17.94
CA ILE A 16 -26.68 4.51 -19.11
C ILE A 16 -26.07 3.56 -20.15
N GLY A 17 -26.90 3.10 -21.10
CA GLY A 17 -26.48 2.05 -22.04
C GLY A 17 -26.16 0.75 -21.30
N ASN A 18 -24.96 0.21 -21.52
CA ASN A 18 -24.44 -0.97 -20.82
C ASN A 18 -23.71 -0.64 -19.52
N VAL A 19 -23.74 0.62 -19.05
CA VAL A 19 -23.06 1.03 -17.81
C VAL A 19 -24.08 1.29 -16.71
N ILE A 20 -23.76 0.85 -15.49
CA ILE A 20 -24.41 1.25 -14.26
C ILE A 20 -23.48 2.23 -13.54
N VAL A 21 -23.99 3.43 -13.27
CA VAL A 21 -23.36 4.37 -12.34
C VAL A 21 -24.25 4.51 -11.13
N GLY A 22 -23.68 4.43 -9.93
CA GLY A 22 -24.44 4.64 -8.72
C GLY A 22 -23.58 4.93 -7.50
N ILE A 23 -24.22 5.01 -6.34
CA ILE A 23 -23.56 5.26 -5.07
C ILE A 23 -23.94 4.18 -4.06
N VAL A 24 -22.97 3.81 -3.22
CA VAL A 24 -23.22 3.00 -2.02
C VAL A 24 -22.70 3.74 -0.79
N THR A 25 -23.49 3.71 0.27
CA THR A 25 -23.11 4.26 1.57
C THR A 25 -22.69 3.14 2.52
N THR A 26 -21.54 3.29 3.19
CA THR A 26 -21.09 2.36 4.24
C THR A 26 -20.66 3.18 5.45
N GLY A 27 -21.54 3.24 6.45
CA GLY A 27 -21.44 4.23 7.55
C GLY A 27 -21.32 5.65 7.00
N LYS A 28 -20.15 6.28 7.17
CA LYS A 28 -19.89 7.65 6.68
C LYS A 28 -19.18 7.69 5.32
N LEU A 29 -18.75 6.54 4.79
CA LEU A 29 -18.11 6.46 3.49
C LEU A 29 -19.16 6.51 2.38
N LYS A 30 -18.78 7.09 1.24
CA LYS A 30 -19.57 7.06 0.02
C LYS A 30 -18.72 6.50 -1.11
N LEU A 31 -19.17 5.41 -1.72
CA LEU A 31 -18.52 4.78 -2.86
C LEU A 31 -19.37 5.05 -4.10
N VAL A 32 -18.93 5.96 -4.97
CA VAL A 32 -19.53 6.18 -6.27
C VAL A 32 -18.90 5.20 -7.26
N TYR A 33 -19.68 4.32 -7.88
CA TYR A 33 -19.16 3.24 -8.73
C TYR A 33 -19.58 3.40 -10.20
N HIS A 34 -18.71 2.92 -11.08
CA HIS A 34 -18.94 2.77 -12.51
C HIS A 34 -18.69 1.29 -12.86
N VAL A 35 -19.73 0.62 -13.34
CA VAL A 35 -19.69 -0.82 -13.59
C VAL A 35 -20.34 -1.12 -14.94
N GLU A 36 -19.63 -1.83 -15.79
CA GLU A 36 -20.16 -2.29 -17.07
C GLU A 36 -20.95 -3.60 -16.91
N ASP A 37 -22.10 -3.67 -17.55
CA ASP A 37 -22.79 -4.91 -17.87
C ASP A 37 -22.06 -5.57 -19.04
N SER A 38 -21.59 -6.79 -18.79
CA SER A 38 -20.75 -7.56 -19.69
C SER A 38 -21.36 -7.68 -21.08
N SER A 39 -20.77 -7.00 -22.07
CA SER A 39 -21.02 -7.24 -23.49
C SER A 39 -19.70 -7.38 -24.25
N LEU A 40 -19.46 -8.62 -24.70
CA LEU A 40 -18.53 -9.06 -25.76
C LEU A 40 -17.09 -8.49 -25.78
N GLY A 41 -16.13 -9.33 -25.36
CA GLY A 41 -14.77 -9.39 -25.92
C GLY A 41 -13.69 -8.54 -25.24
N LEU A 42 -14.04 -7.45 -24.57
CA LEU A 42 -13.11 -6.63 -23.77
C LEU A 42 -13.35 -6.84 -22.26
N LEU A 43 -12.28 -6.73 -21.46
CA LEU A 43 -12.41 -6.76 -20.00
C LEU A 43 -13.14 -5.47 -19.55
N PRO A 44 -14.23 -5.57 -18.78
CA PRO A 44 -15.01 -4.39 -18.39
C PRO A 44 -14.21 -3.47 -17.48
N GLU A 45 -14.33 -2.15 -17.69
CA GLU A 45 -13.66 -1.14 -16.87
C GLU A 45 -14.48 -0.82 -15.61
N ASN A 46 -14.44 -1.73 -14.64
CA ASN A 46 -15.12 -1.55 -13.35
C ASN A 46 -14.22 -0.81 -12.35
N PHE A 47 -14.75 0.25 -11.76
CA PHE A 47 -14.06 1.03 -10.74
C PHE A 47 -15.03 1.73 -9.78
N GLY A 48 -14.50 2.20 -8.66
CA GLY A 48 -15.24 3.02 -7.70
C GLY A 48 -14.39 4.16 -7.14
N ILE A 49 -15.01 5.32 -6.98
CA ILE A 49 -14.44 6.51 -6.34
C ILE A 49 -14.97 6.54 -4.91
N LEU A 50 -14.09 6.32 -3.96
CA LEU A 50 -14.40 6.33 -2.54
C LEU A 50 -14.13 7.73 -1.97
N LEU A 51 -15.15 8.30 -1.34
CA LEU A 51 -15.09 9.54 -0.59
C LEU A 51 -15.13 9.21 0.90
N SER A 52 -14.09 9.65 1.61
CA SER A 52 -13.91 9.44 3.05
C SER A 52 -13.89 10.79 3.78
N PRO A 53 -14.81 11.03 4.72
CA PRO A 53 -14.86 12.28 5.46
C PRO A 53 -13.72 12.41 6.49
N PRO A 54 -13.54 13.61 7.07
CA PRO A 54 -12.53 13.87 8.09
C PRO A 54 -12.52 12.87 9.25
N ASN A 55 -11.33 12.56 9.78
CA ASN A 55 -11.14 11.72 10.97
C ASN A 55 -11.77 10.33 10.86
N THR A 56 -11.84 9.80 9.64
CA THR A 56 -12.43 8.49 9.36
C THR A 56 -11.35 7.51 8.96
N ALA A 57 -11.44 6.31 9.53
CA ALA A 57 -10.67 5.14 9.11
C ALA A 57 -11.60 4.15 8.40
N PHE A 58 -11.07 3.45 7.41
CA PHE A 58 -11.79 2.34 6.78
C PHE A 58 -10.87 1.18 6.47
N THR A 59 -11.44 -0.02 6.43
CA THR A 59 -10.73 -1.25 6.11
C THR A 59 -11.16 -1.76 4.74
N LEU A 60 -10.18 -2.11 3.91
CA LEU A 60 -10.40 -2.70 2.59
C LEU A 60 -10.26 -4.22 2.66
N PHE A 61 -11.12 -4.92 1.94
CA PHE A 61 -11.07 -6.36 1.73
C PHE A 61 -11.05 -6.67 0.24
N GLY A 62 -10.36 -7.74 -0.14
CA GLY A 62 -10.17 -8.12 -1.54
C GLY A 62 -8.89 -7.52 -2.11
N LYS A 63 -8.93 -7.18 -3.40
CA LYS A 63 -7.76 -6.66 -4.12
C LYS A 63 -8.17 -5.60 -5.15
N ALA A 64 -7.38 -4.54 -5.24
CA ALA A 64 -7.65 -3.42 -6.14
C ALA A 64 -6.35 -2.68 -6.46
N TYR A 65 -6.41 -1.80 -7.45
CA TYR A 65 -5.50 -0.66 -7.53
C TYR A 65 -6.16 0.52 -6.84
N VAL A 66 -5.40 1.28 -6.05
CA VAL A 66 -5.83 2.55 -5.47
C VAL A 66 -5.01 3.70 -6.07
N SER A 67 -5.67 4.83 -6.32
CA SER A 67 -5.05 6.08 -6.75
C SER A 67 -5.62 7.24 -5.96
N TYR A 68 -4.79 8.24 -5.68
CA TYR A 68 -5.24 9.53 -5.18
C TYR A 68 -5.97 10.30 -6.30
N ILE A 69 -7.09 10.94 -5.96
CA ILE A 69 -7.77 11.88 -6.85
C ILE A 69 -7.67 13.30 -6.28
N TYR A 70 -8.17 13.51 -5.06
CA TYR A 70 -8.26 14.85 -4.48
C TYR A 70 -8.44 14.82 -2.96
N GLY A 71 -8.20 15.96 -2.31
CA GLY A 71 -8.50 16.16 -0.90
C GLY A 71 -7.40 15.69 0.06
N THR A 72 -7.76 15.46 1.31
CA THR A 72 -6.78 15.18 2.38
C THR A 72 -5.97 13.90 2.09
N PRO A 73 -4.64 13.91 2.25
CA PRO A 73 -3.80 12.72 2.07
C PRO A 73 -4.23 11.55 2.96
N MET A 74 -4.07 10.35 2.43
CA MET A 74 -4.37 9.10 3.12
C MET A 74 -3.08 8.32 3.39
N GLU A 75 -3.07 7.54 4.46
CA GLU A 75 -2.00 6.61 4.80
C GLU A 75 -2.57 5.19 4.89
N CYS A 76 -1.83 4.21 4.37
CA CYS A 76 -2.12 2.78 4.48
C CYS A 76 -0.84 2.01 4.73
N MET A 77 -0.68 1.37 5.90
CA MET A 77 0.52 0.61 6.27
C MET A 77 1.84 1.37 6.01
N GLY A 78 1.90 2.66 6.38
CA GLY A 78 3.05 3.54 6.17
C GLY A 78 3.14 4.18 4.79
N THR A 79 2.36 3.73 3.81
CA THR A 79 2.31 4.29 2.46
C THR A 79 1.48 5.56 2.44
N GLU A 80 2.06 6.67 1.98
CA GLU A 80 1.29 7.87 1.65
C GLU A 80 0.58 7.72 0.29
N ILE A 81 -0.68 8.12 0.24
CA ILE A 81 -1.50 8.23 -0.97
C ILE A 81 -1.97 9.68 -1.04
N SER A 82 -1.32 10.47 -1.90
CA SER A 82 -1.50 11.92 -2.00
C SER A 82 -1.19 12.43 -3.40
N ALA A 83 -1.31 13.74 -3.62
CA ALA A 83 -0.88 14.37 -4.87
C ALA A 83 0.61 14.15 -5.18
N LYS A 84 1.46 13.98 -4.16
CA LYS A 84 2.90 13.70 -4.33
C LYS A 84 3.16 12.25 -4.74
N PHE A 85 2.29 11.33 -4.34
CA PHE A 85 2.38 9.91 -4.64
C PHE A 85 1.01 9.34 -5.08
N PRO A 86 0.52 9.70 -6.28
CA PRO A 86 -0.88 9.49 -6.64
C PRO A 86 -1.23 8.06 -7.06
N GLY A 87 -0.23 7.20 -7.30
CA GLY A 87 -0.44 5.82 -7.72
C GLY A 87 -0.57 5.65 -9.23
N PRO A 88 -1.12 4.51 -9.71
CA PRO A 88 -1.84 3.49 -8.94
C PRO A 88 -0.93 2.60 -8.08
N GLN A 89 -1.37 2.28 -6.86
CA GLN A 89 -0.77 1.25 -6.01
C GLN A 89 -1.66 0.01 -5.95
N ALA A 90 -1.09 -1.17 -6.22
CA ALA A 90 -1.81 -2.43 -6.01
C ALA A 90 -1.89 -2.78 -4.51
N VAL A 91 -3.12 -2.96 -4.03
CA VAL A 91 -3.46 -3.31 -2.65
C VAL A 91 -4.07 -4.71 -2.58
N PHE A 92 -3.59 -5.51 -1.62
CA PHE A 92 -4.02 -6.88 -1.40
C PHE A 92 -4.37 -7.07 0.08
N SER A 93 -5.64 -7.34 0.36
CA SER A 93 -6.16 -7.59 1.69
C SER A 93 -6.81 -8.99 1.75
N PRO A 94 -5.98 -10.05 1.77
CA PRO A 94 -6.49 -11.42 1.82
C PRO A 94 -6.90 -11.82 3.24
N THR A 95 -7.77 -12.82 3.34
CA THR A 95 -8.28 -13.36 4.60
C THR A 95 -7.23 -14.02 5.50
N THR A 96 -6.03 -14.26 4.97
CA THR A 96 -4.92 -14.92 5.67
C THR A 96 -4.03 -13.96 6.47
N HIS A 97 -4.18 -12.64 6.28
CA HIS A 97 -3.36 -11.61 6.91
C HIS A 97 -4.24 -10.51 7.50
N ALA A 98 -3.65 -9.65 8.33
CA ALA A 98 -4.35 -8.46 8.82
C ALA A 98 -4.80 -7.61 7.61
N PRO A 99 -6.08 -7.21 7.54
CA PRO A 99 -6.57 -6.42 6.45
C PRO A 99 -5.94 -5.02 6.42
N LEU A 100 -5.97 -4.40 5.25
CA LEU A 100 -5.42 -3.06 5.04
C LEU A 100 -6.43 -2.02 5.51
N ALA A 101 -6.04 -1.21 6.49
CA ALA A 101 -6.76 -0.01 6.88
C ALA A 101 -6.14 1.24 6.26
N PHE A 102 -7.01 2.19 5.97
CA PHE A 102 -6.70 3.49 5.43
C PHE A 102 -7.14 4.55 6.43
N HIS A 103 -6.26 5.50 6.70
CA HIS A 103 -6.47 6.59 7.62
C HIS A 103 -6.11 7.90 6.96
N GLN A 104 -6.87 8.96 7.24
CA GLN A 104 -6.40 10.29 6.86
C GLN A 104 -5.14 10.64 7.64
N ARG A 105 -4.14 11.16 6.93
CA ARG A 105 -2.90 11.58 7.56
C ARG A 105 -3.13 12.87 8.34
N THR A 106 -2.85 12.86 9.63
CA THR A 106 -2.76 14.10 10.41
C THR A 106 -1.39 14.72 10.12
N CYS A 107 -1.35 15.82 9.36
CA CYS A 107 -0.10 16.54 9.12
C CYS A 107 0.47 16.98 10.47
N LEU A 108 1.66 16.50 10.85
CA LEU A 108 2.34 16.97 12.06
C LEU A 108 2.94 18.34 11.77
N SER A 109 2.96 19.22 12.76
CA SER A 109 3.43 20.61 12.63
C SER A 109 4.88 20.77 12.13
N THR A 110 5.68 19.70 12.15
CA THR A 110 7.04 19.66 11.58
C THR A 110 7.05 19.53 10.05
N ASP A 111 5.99 19.00 9.44
CA ASP A 111 5.82 18.95 7.97
C ASP A 111 5.55 20.36 7.37
N ILE A 112 5.26 21.34 8.24
CA ILE A 112 4.99 22.75 7.89
C ILE A 112 6.28 23.59 7.91
N ALA A 113 7.36 23.08 8.53
CA ALA A 113 8.58 23.85 8.75
C ALA A 113 9.56 23.82 7.56
N ASP A 114 9.41 22.87 6.64
CA ASP A 114 10.11 22.91 5.35
C ASP A 114 9.34 23.83 4.41
N ASN A 115 9.95 24.98 4.11
CA ASN A 115 9.50 26.07 3.22
C ASN A 115 8.85 25.64 1.89
N ASP A 116 7.62 25.15 1.94
CA ASP A 116 6.69 25.11 0.83
C ASP A 116 5.42 25.79 1.36
N ASN A 117 5.05 26.93 0.76
CA ASN A 117 3.76 27.62 0.98
C ASN A 117 2.54 26.79 0.52
N ASP A 118 2.68 25.46 0.49
CA ASP A 118 1.81 24.45 -0.12
C ASP A 118 1.14 23.55 0.94
N VAL A 119 0.90 24.04 2.15
CA VAL A 119 -0.28 23.55 2.88
C VAL A 119 -1.46 24.15 2.12
N PRO A 120 -2.25 23.39 1.34
CA PRO A 120 -3.32 23.99 0.57
C PRO A 120 -4.28 24.64 1.57
N ASN A 121 -4.36 25.97 1.52
CA ASN A 121 -5.53 26.70 1.96
C ASN A 121 -6.74 25.98 1.38
N SER A 122 -7.49 25.24 2.21
CA SER A 122 -8.76 24.56 1.91
C SER A 122 -8.92 24.00 0.47
N PHE A 123 -8.94 22.67 0.30
CA PHE A 123 -9.26 22.06 -1.00
C PHE A 123 -10.56 22.65 -1.57
N ASP A 124 -10.45 23.31 -2.72
CA ASP A 124 -11.58 24.02 -3.32
C ASP A 124 -12.54 23.04 -4.01
N PHE A 125 -13.80 23.45 -4.14
CA PHE A 125 -14.82 22.62 -4.81
C PHE A 125 -14.61 22.54 -6.33
N SER A 126 -14.00 23.55 -6.95
CA SER A 126 -13.70 23.59 -8.39
C SER A 126 -12.55 22.68 -8.82
N GLY A 127 -11.56 22.43 -7.95
CA GLY A 127 -10.39 21.62 -8.24
C GLY A 127 -10.75 20.17 -8.53
N LEU A 128 -11.64 19.56 -7.73
CA LEU A 128 -12.07 18.18 -7.91
C LEU A 128 -12.67 17.93 -9.30
N ALA A 129 -13.58 18.80 -9.75
CA ALA A 129 -14.21 18.67 -11.06
C ALA A 129 -13.17 18.73 -12.20
N THR A 130 -12.11 19.53 -12.04
CA THR A 130 -11.02 19.64 -13.01
C THR A 130 -10.17 18.38 -13.03
N VAL A 131 -9.83 17.84 -11.85
CA VAL A 131 -9.08 16.58 -11.75
C VAL A 131 -9.87 15.42 -12.35
N LEU A 132 -11.17 15.30 -12.04
CA LEU A 132 -12.02 14.24 -12.61
C LEU A 132 -12.04 14.28 -14.14
N LYS A 133 -12.10 15.47 -14.75
CA LYS A 133 -12.02 15.62 -16.22
C LYS A 133 -10.67 15.15 -16.78
N SER A 134 -9.57 15.36 -16.05
CA SER A 134 -8.24 14.88 -16.47
C SER A 134 -8.02 13.39 -16.26
N VAL A 135 -8.73 12.78 -15.30
CA VAL A 135 -8.65 11.34 -15.02
C VAL A 135 -9.53 10.53 -15.96
N PHE A 136 -10.66 11.10 -16.39
CA PHE A 136 -11.63 10.48 -17.28
C PHE A 136 -11.73 11.30 -18.59
N ASP A 137 -10.77 11.09 -19.49
CA ASP A 137 -10.60 11.87 -20.74
C ASP A 137 -11.79 11.79 -21.73
N SER A 138 -12.67 10.80 -21.59
CA SER A 138 -13.83 10.63 -22.47
C SER A 138 -15.10 11.20 -21.84
N VAL A 139 -15.71 12.20 -22.50
CA VAL A 139 -17.02 12.74 -22.10
C VAL A 139 -18.11 11.80 -22.59
N THR A 140 -18.27 10.65 -21.95
CA THR A 140 -19.47 9.83 -22.12
C THR A 140 -20.58 10.35 -21.20
N PRO A 141 -21.86 10.09 -21.51
CA PRO A 141 -22.95 10.41 -20.59
C PRO A 141 -22.80 9.73 -19.22
N SER A 142 -22.15 8.56 -19.15
CA SER A 142 -21.88 7.87 -17.88
C SER A 142 -20.81 8.59 -17.06
N PHE A 143 -19.71 9.04 -17.66
CA PHE A 143 -18.67 9.80 -16.95
C PHE A 143 -19.13 11.20 -16.54
N ALA A 144 -19.98 11.85 -17.34
CA ALA A 144 -20.59 13.13 -16.96
C ALA A 144 -21.44 12.98 -15.69
N TYR A 145 -22.33 11.98 -15.67
CA TYR A 145 -23.19 11.71 -14.51
C TYR A 145 -22.37 11.25 -13.28
N LEU A 146 -21.35 10.42 -13.49
CA LEU A 146 -20.41 10.02 -12.44
C LEU A 146 -19.71 11.22 -11.81
N SER A 147 -19.18 12.12 -12.64
CA SER A 147 -18.44 13.30 -12.17
C SER A 147 -19.32 14.26 -11.39
N GLU A 148 -20.54 14.50 -11.88
CA GLU A 148 -21.56 15.28 -11.17
C GLU A 148 -21.85 14.68 -9.79
N LEU A 149 -22.11 13.37 -9.73
CA LEU A 149 -22.40 12.68 -8.48
C LEU A 149 -21.24 12.71 -7.49
N VAL A 150 -19.99 12.54 -7.94
CA VAL A 150 -18.79 12.63 -7.08
C VAL A 150 -18.63 14.05 -6.53
N VAL A 151 -18.82 15.07 -7.37
CA VAL A 151 -18.73 16.48 -6.95
C VAL A 151 -19.82 16.82 -5.94
N ASP A 152 -21.06 16.38 -6.15
CA ASP A 152 -22.16 16.60 -5.22
C ASP A 152 -21.91 15.94 -3.85
N VAL A 153 -21.41 14.70 -3.85
CA VAL A 153 -21.04 14.00 -2.61
C VAL A 153 -19.89 14.71 -1.91
N TYR A 154 -18.87 15.15 -2.64
CA TYR A 154 -17.76 15.92 -2.07
C TYR A 154 -18.23 17.25 -1.47
N ASN A 155 -19.10 17.99 -2.17
CA ASN A 155 -19.71 19.23 -1.69
C ASN A 155 -20.48 19.01 -0.38
N ALA A 156 -21.21 17.89 -0.29
CA ALA A 156 -21.94 17.51 0.92
C ALA A 156 -21.01 17.13 2.09
N MET A 157 -19.87 16.47 1.83
CA MET A 157 -18.90 16.08 2.87
C MET A 157 -17.99 17.23 3.33
N GLY A 158 -17.73 18.19 2.46
CA GLY A 158 -16.89 19.35 2.74
C GLY A 158 -15.40 19.19 2.37
N PRO A 159 -14.61 20.28 2.52
CA PRO A 159 -13.30 20.45 1.88
C PRO A 159 -12.14 19.63 2.47
N ASN A 160 -12.38 18.77 3.46
CA ASN A 160 -11.36 17.89 4.05
C ASN A 160 -11.68 16.40 3.82
N CYS A 161 -12.56 16.13 2.86
CA CYS A 161 -12.81 14.77 2.38
C CYS A 161 -11.61 14.27 1.58
N SER A 162 -11.26 13.00 1.72
CA SER A 162 -10.31 12.31 0.85
C SER A 162 -11.06 11.62 -0.28
N VAL A 163 -10.58 11.77 -1.52
CA VAL A 163 -11.18 11.15 -2.72
C VAL A 163 -10.15 10.20 -3.33
N LEU A 164 -10.48 8.91 -3.34
CA LEU A 164 -9.63 7.84 -3.84
C LEU A 164 -10.31 7.08 -4.97
N LEU A 165 -9.58 6.77 -6.03
CA LEU A 165 -10.04 5.91 -7.12
C LEU A 165 -9.56 4.48 -6.90
N PHE A 166 -10.49 3.54 -6.85
CA PHE A 166 -10.23 2.12 -6.79
C PHE A 166 -10.61 1.44 -8.10
N ARG A 167 -9.64 0.78 -8.76
CA ARG A 167 -9.87 0.00 -9.99
C ARG A 167 -9.70 -1.49 -9.70
N SER A 168 -10.46 -2.32 -10.42
CA SER A 168 -10.33 -3.77 -10.29
C SER A 168 -8.91 -4.26 -10.59
N PHE A 169 -8.38 -5.14 -9.75
CA PHE A 169 -7.10 -5.79 -9.98
C PHE A 169 -7.31 -7.18 -10.59
N VAL A 170 -6.93 -7.34 -11.86
CA VAL A 170 -7.04 -8.61 -12.59
C VAL A 170 -5.64 -9.18 -12.83
N SER A 171 -5.43 -10.45 -12.45
CA SER A 171 -4.18 -11.14 -12.71
C SER A 171 -4.43 -12.64 -12.72
N ARG A 172 -4.17 -13.27 -13.86
CA ARG A 172 -4.33 -14.72 -14.06
C ARG A 172 -3.64 -15.55 -12.98
N VAL A 173 -2.49 -15.10 -12.48
CA VAL A 173 -1.77 -15.79 -11.40
C VAL A 173 -2.58 -15.72 -10.11
N SER A 174 -3.01 -14.51 -9.71
CA SER A 174 -3.80 -14.33 -8.50
C SER A 174 -5.20 -14.95 -8.56
N ASP A 175 -5.81 -14.97 -9.75
CA ASP A 175 -7.14 -15.51 -9.99
C ASP A 175 -7.09 -17.05 -9.98
N SER A 176 -6.04 -17.64 -10.56
CA SER A 176 -5.88 -19.10 -10.55
C SER A 176 -5.59 -19.67 -9.16
N MET A 177 -4.99 -18.90 -8.24
CA MET A 177 -4.85 -19.33 -6.84
C MET A 177 -6.20 -19.65 -6.19
N GLN A 178 -7.25 -18.90 -6.51
CA GLN A 178 -8.59 -19.10 -5.96
C GLN A 178 -9.30 -20.34 -6.53
N ASN A 179 -8.79 -20.94 -7.61
CA ASN A 179 -9.27 -22.23 -8.12
C ASN A 179 -8.78 -23.41 -7.26
N VAL A 180 -7.77 -23.19 -6.40
CA VAL A 180 -7.34 -24.18 -5.41
C VAL A 180 -8.32 -24.12 -4.24
N LYS A 181 -9.01 -25.23 -3.95
CA LYS A 181 -10.04 -25.32 -2.89
C LYS A 181 -9.63 -24.67 -1.56
N ARG A 182 -8.37 -24.85 -1.14
CA ARG A 182 -7.83 -24.26 0.11
C ARG A 182 -7.81 -22.73 0.10
N PHE A 183 -7.74 -22.10 -1.07
CA PHE A 183 -7.58 -20.67 -1.28
C PHE A 183 -8.79 -20.05 -2.00
N GLU A 184 -9.92 -20.77 -2.10
CA GLU A 184 -11.13 -20.29 -2.77
C GLU A 184 -11.64 -18.95 -2.19
N ASN A 185 -11.44 -18.75 -0.89
CA ASN A 185 -11.84 -17.57 -0.14
C ASN A 185 -10.65 -16.65 0.21
N LEU A 186 -9.54 -16.74 -0.53
CA LEU A 186 -8.32 -15.99 -0.22
C LEU A 186 -8.56 -14.48 -0.23
N PHE A 187 -9.37 -13.98 -1.18
CA PHE A 187 -9.77 -12.58 -1.27
C PHE A 187 -11.28 -12.40 -1.03
N ALA A 188 -11.86 -13.24 -0.16
CA ALA A 188 -13.28 -13.15 0.15
C ALA A 188 -13.64 -11.76 0.68
N LEU A 189 -14.71 -11.20 0.11
CA LEU A 189 -15.27 -9.93 0.52
C LEU A 189 -16.09 -10.15 1.81
N THR A 190 -16.13 -9.17 2.71
CA THR A 190 -16.79 -9.35 4.01
C THR A 190 -18.29 -9.61 3.86
N HIS A 191 -18.81 -10.46 4.75
CA HIS A 191 -20.23 -10.80 4.80
C HIS A 191 -21.09 -9.76 5.54
N LYS A 192 -20.48 -8.75 6.18
CA LYS A 192 -21.14 -7.99 7.24
C LYS A 192 -21.94 -6.75 6.81
N GLU A 193 -21.69 -6.04 5.71
CA GLU A 193 -22.49 -4.82 5.40
C GLU A 193 -22.68 -4.41 3.92
N HIS A 194 -23.91 -3.95 3.64
CA HIS A 194 -24.48 -2.90 2.77
C HIS A 194 -24.04 -2.62 1.32
N ILE A 195 -22.92 -3.12 0.80
CA ILE A 195 -22.70 -3.10 -0.66
C ILE A 195 -23.47 -4.26 -1.27
N GLN A 196 -24.34 -3.98 -2.25
CA GLN A 196 -25.03 -5.02 -3.00
C GLN A 196 -23.96 -6.01 -3.51
N LYS A 197 -24.04 -7.27 -3.09
CA LYS A 197 -23.01 -8.30 -3.33
C LYS A 197 -22.58 -8.39 -4.80
N SER A 198 -23.48 -8.06 -5.72
CA SER A 198 -23.23 -7.94 -7.16
C SER A 198 -22.19 -6.88 -7.53
N ILE A 199 -22.21 -5.70 -6.90
CA ILE A 199 -21.30 -4.58 -7.21
C ILE A 199 -19.91 -4.84 -6.65
N SER A 200 -19.79 -5.24 -5.38
CA SER A 200 -18.49 -5.53 -4.77
C SER A 200 -17.75 -6.68 -5.46
N GLN A 201 -18.48 -7.70 -5.93
CA GLN A 201 -17.91 -8.77 -6.75
C GLN A 201 -17.36 -8.27 -8.10
N ARG A 202 -18.06 -7.33 -8.77
CA ARG A 202 -17.60 -6.75 -10.04
C ARG A 202 -16.40 -5.82 -9.86
N LEU A 203 -16.32 -5.12 -8.71
CA LEU A 203 -15.21 -4.25 -8.35
C LEU A 203 -13.97 -5.02 -7.85
N GLY A 204 -14.16 -6.20 -7.26
CA GLY A 204 -13.08 -7.02 -6.70
C GLY A 204 -12.65 -6.63 -5.28
N PHE A 205 -13.34 -5.67 -4.66
CA PHE A 205 -13.08 -5.22 -3.29
C PHE A 205 -14.38 -4.80 -2.57
N SER A 206 -14.28 -4.70 -1.25
CA SER A 206 -15.30 -4.09 -0.38
C SER A 206 -14.62 -3.27 0.71
N VAL A 207 -15.33 -2.29 1.26
CA VAL A 207 -14.85 -1.49 2.39
C VAL A 207 -15.80 -1.58 3.57
N THR A 208 -15.26 -1.45 4.78
CA THR A 208 -16.05 -1.28 6.01
C THR A 208 -15.49 -0.10 6.81
N MET A 209 -16.35 0.59 7.55
CA MET A 209 -15.90 1.63 8.48
C MET A 209 -15.05 1.04 9.61
N GLY A 210 -14.06 1.80 10.05
CA GLY A 210 -13.14 1.43 11.12
C GLY A 210 -11.98 0.55 10.69
N ASP A 211 -11.13 0.24 11.64
CA ASP A 211 -9.81 -0.38 11.47
C ASP A 211 -9.51 -1.47 12.52
N ALA A 212 -10.47 -1.84 13.36
CA ALA A 212 -10.23 -2.65 14.57
C ALA A 212 -9.50 -3.99 14.33
N ALA A 213 -9.67 -4.62 13.15
CA ALA A 213 -9.02 -5.88 12.81
C ALA A 213 -7.70 -5.69 12.02
N SER A 214 -7.36 -4.45 11.66
CA SER A 214 -6.32 -4.10 10.70
C SER A 214 -4.96 -3.87 11.35
N PHE A 215 -3.94 -3.67 10.52
CA PHE A 215 -2.64 -3.23 11.00
C PHE A 215 -2.73 -1.83 11.62
N HIS A 216 -2.19 -1.67 12.83
CA HIS A 216 -2.07 -0.39 13.53
C HIS A 216 -0.59 -0.05 13.70
N SER A 217 -0.17 1.11 13.19
CA SER A 217 1.16 1.66 13.48
C SER A 217 1.17 2.26 14.88
N SER A 218 2.29 2.11 15.59
CA SER A 218 2.52 2.80 16.86
C SER A 218 3.31 4.10 16.64
N ALA A 219 3.26 5.01 17.61
CA ALA A 219 4.04 6.25 17.57
C ALA A 219 5.55 5.96 17.48
N GLU A 220 6.03 4.90 18.12
CA GLU A 220 7.42 4.45 18.07
C GLU A 220 7.83 4.00 16.66
N MET A 221 6.95 3.32 15.93
CA MET A 221 7.20 2.94 14.54
C MET A 221 7.37 4.18 13.66
N SER A 222 6.50 5.17 13.83
CA SER A 222 6.60 6.45 13.10
C SER A 222 7.88 7.20 13.46
N ASN A 223 8.21 7.32 14.75
CA ASN A 223 9.45 7.95 15.21
C ASN A 223 10.71 7.26 14.65
N LEU A 224 10.70 5.93 14.58
CA LEU A 224 11.78 5.16 13.97
C LEU A 224 11.89 5.44 12.48
N ALA A 225 10.76 5.51 11.76
CA ALA A 225 10.74 5.81 10.33
C ALA A 225 11.28 7.21 10.04
N GLU A 226 10.89 8.23 10.83
CA GLU A 226 11.41 9.60 10.68
C GLU A 226 12.92 9.65 10.87
N ARG A 227 13.43 9.01 11.93
CA ARG A 227 14.88 8.91 12.16
C ARG A 227 15.60 8.13 11.06
N PHE A 228 14.96 7.11 10.50
CA PHE A 228 15.52 6.35 9.39
C PHE A 228 15.63 7.22 8.13
N MET A 229 14.56 7.95 7.78
CA MET A 229 14.56 8.85 6.62
C MET A 229 15.57 10.01 6.80
N SER A 230 15.61 10.64 7.97
CA SER A 230 16.53 11.77 8.21
C SER A 230 18.00 11.37 8.08
N ASN A 231 18.37 10.20 8.62
CA ASN A 231 19.74 9.69 8.56
C ASN A 231 20.10 9.12 7.18
N ALA A 232 19.12 8.59 6.45
CA ALA A 232 19.32 8.15 5.07
C ALA A 232 19.54 9.30 4.09
N SER A 233 18.96 10.47 4.37
CA SER A 233 19.08 11.69 3.55
C SER A 233 20.25 12.60 3.92
N ALA A 234 20.93 12.32 5.04
CA ALA A 234 22.12 13.06 5.46
C ALA A 234 23.30 12.71 4.52
N ASP A 235 23.35 13.36 3.36
CA ASP A 235 24.49 13.32 2.46
C ASP A 235 25.71 13.91 3.18
N SER A 236 26.56 13.03 3.71
CA SER A 236 27.88 13.40 4.21
C SER A 236 28.84 13.51 3.02
N PRO A 237 29.39 14.71 2.71
CA PRO A 237 30.32 14.90 1.60
C PRO A 237 31.64 14.13 1.78
N ASP A 238 32.00 13.73 3.00
CA ASP A 238 33.19 12.93 3.30
C ASP A 238 32.94 11.41 3.33
N ASP A 239 31.67 10.96 3.29
CA ASP A 239 31.29 9.59 3.67
C ASP A 239 30.41 8.89 2.61
N ALA A 240 30.65 9.18 1.32
CA ALA A 240 30.06 8.49 0.16
C ALA A 240 30.21 6.94 0.18
N LYS A 241 30.93 6.39 1.16
CA LYS A 241 31.08 4.96 1.42
C LYS A 241 30.03 4.35 2.36
N LYS A 242 29.36 5.10 3.25
CA LYS A 242 28.55 4.50 4.33
C LYS A 242 27.06 4.83 4.22
N SER A 243 26.39 4.13 3.30
CA SER A 243 24.92 4.13 3.24
C SER A 243 24.31 3.57 4.54
N MET A 244 23.25 4.21 5.04
CA MET A 244 22.55 3.86 6.28
C MET A 244 22.10 2.39 6.27
N ARG A 245 22.26 1.70 7.41
CA ARG A 245 21.85 0.30 7.57
C ARG A 245 21.01 0.16 8.84
N LEU A 246 19.87 -0.53 8.74
CA LEU A 246 18.97 -0.82 9.85
C LEU A 246 18.78 -2.33 9.97
N LEU A 247 19.05 -2.88 11.15
CA LEU A 247 18.84 -4.30 11.45
C LEU A 247 17.51 -4.50 12.18
N LEU A 248 16.64 -5.35 11.66
CA LEU A 248 15.41 -5.76 12.32
C LEU A 248 15.61 -7.12 12.99
N ALA A 249 15.70 -7.12 14.31
CA ALA A 249 15.92 -8.32 15.13
C ALA A 249 14.90 -8.43 16.27
N GLY A 250 14.58 -9.67 16.65
CA GLY A 250 13.58 -9.96 17.67
C GLY A 250 12.95 -11.35 17.48
N PRO A 251 12.19 -11.84 18.48
CA PRO A 251 11.62 -13.18 18.44
C PRO A 251 10.65 -13.40 17.29
N LYS A 252 10.35 -14.66 17.01
CA LYS A 252 9.27 -15.03 16.08
C LYS A 252 7.96 -14.39 16.55
N SER A 253 7.14 -13.92 15.61
CA SER A 253 5.87 -13.23 15.86
C SER A 253 5.97 -11.87 16.58
N ALA A 254 7.15 -11.25 16.69
CA ALA A 254 7.31 -9.91 17.26
C ALA A 254 6.87 -8.75 16.34
N GLY A 255 6.35 -9.04 15.14
CA GLY A 255 5.94 -8.00 14.18
C GLY A 255 7.04 -7.48 13.23
N LYS A 256 8.20 -8.16 13.14
CA LYS A 256 9.33 -7.76 12.28
C LYS A 256 8.94 -7.52 10.82
N SER A 257 8.19 -8.44 10.20
CA SER A 257 7.76 -8.30 8.80
C SER A 257 6.79 -7.13 8.61
N SER A 258 5.94 -6.84 9.61
CA SER A 258 5.06 -5.67 9.59
C SER A 258 5.85 -4.37 9.70
N LEU A 259 6.85 -4.32 10.59
CA LEU A 259 7.75 -3.17 10.72
C LEU A 259 8.60 -2.97 9.46
N LEU A 260 9.12 -4.05 8.86
CA LEU A 260 9.84 -4.02 7.58
C LEU A 260 9.01 -3.34 6.49
N ARG A 261 7.77 -3.84 6.27
CA ARG A 261 6.87 -3.27 5.26
C ARG A 261 6.53 -1.81 5.57
N PHE A 262 6.21 -1.48 6.82
CA PHE A 262 5.91 -0.11 7.24
C PHE A 262 7.06 0.85 6.94
N LEU A 263 8.30 0.48 7.30
CA LEU A 263 9.49 1.31 7.08
C LEU A 263 9.79 1.48 5.58
N ILE A 264 9.70 0.41 4.80
CA ILE A 264 9.86 0.47 3.34
C ILE A 264 8.81 1.40 2.74
N ASN A 265 7.54 1.19 3.07
CA ASN A 265 6.40 1.95 2.56
C ASN A 265 6.53 3.45 2.87
N ARG A 266 6.92 3.77 4.10
CA ARG A 266 7.14 5.16 4.53
C ARG A 266 8.30 5.78 3.75
N PHE A 267 9.44 5.08 3.69
CA PHE A 267 10.61 5.57 2.97
C PHE A 267 10.35 5.84 1.48
N VAL A 268 9.73 4.89 0.76
CA VAL A 268 9.51 5.03 -0.70
C VAL A 268 8.42 6.04 -1.08
N THR A 269 7.58 6.46 -0.13
CA THR A 269 6.51 7.44 -0.41
C THR A 269 6.76 8.82 0.16
N GLN A 270 7.55 8.94 1.23
CA GLN A 270 7.71 10.19 1.98
C GLN A 270 9.15 10.73 1.98
N SER A 271 10.11 10.00 1.40
CA SER A 271 11.48 10.53 1.32
C SER A 271 11.53 11.79 0.45
N THR A 272 12.12 12.86 1.01
CA THR A 272 12.04 14.22 0.48
C THR A 272 13.08 14.55 -0.60
N ASN A 273 14.03 13.64 -0.88
CA ASN A 273 15.08 13.91 -1.87
C ASN A 273 14.54 13.76 -3.31
N ARG A 274 13.99 14.87 -3.84
CA ARG A 274 13.28 14.94 -5.14
C ARG A 274 14.17 14.67 -6.38
N GLN A 275 15.49 14.53 -6.24
CA GLN A 275 16.39 14.32 -7.38
C GLN A 275 16.55 12.85 -7.78
N ILE A 276 16.38 11.91 -6.84
CA ILE A 276 16.53 10.47 -7.09
C ILE A 276 15.29 9.76 -6.57
N PRO A 277 14.59 8.94 -7.39
CA PRO A 277 13.47 8.13 -6.91
C PRO A 277 13.90 7.29 -5.70
N PRO A 278 13.14 7.32 -4.59
CA PRO A 278 13.53 6.62 -3.39
C PRO A 278 13.58 5.12 -3.66
N ARG A 279 14.73 4.51 -3.32
CA ARG A 279 14.98 3.08 -3.44
C ARG A 279 15.62 2.58 -2.17
N ILE A 280 15.19 1.41 -1.71
CA ILE A 280 15.68 0.79 -0.49
C ILE A 280 16.15 -0.63 -0.77
N ALA A 281 17.32 -1.00 -0.25
CA ALA A 281 17.80 -2.37 -0.29
C ALA A 281 17.23 -3.13 0.90
N VAL A 282 16.79 -4.37 0.65
CA VAL A 282 16.40 -5.31 1.69
C VAL A 282 17.27 -6.55 1.58
N LEU A 283 18.06 -6.80 2.62
CA LEU A 283 18.75 -8.06 2.82
C LEU A 283 17.86 -8.93 3.72
N ASP A 284 17.22 -9.93 3.13
CA ASP A 284 16.36 -10.85 3.84
C ASP A 284 17.14 -12.10 4.23
N CYS A 285 17.39 -12.23 5.54
CA CYS A 285 18.10 -13.34 6.15
C CYS A 285 17.14 -14.36 6.80
N ASP A 286 15.82 -14.14 6.73
CA ASP A 286 14.82 -15.09 7.24
C ASP A 286 14.48 -16.16 6.20
N ILE A 287 15.25 -17.25 6.21
CA ILE A 287 15.06 -18.38 5.28
C ILE A 287 13.81 -19.20 5.59
N GLY A 288 13.21 -19.05 6.77
CA GLY A 288 12.00 -19.77 7.16
C GLY A 288 10.74 -19.12 6.61
N GLN A 289 10.66 -17.79 6.69
CA GLN A 289 9.52 -17.02 6.22
C GLN A 289 9.97 -15.73 5.51
N PRO A 290 10.64 -15.86 4.35
CA PRO A 290 11.14 -14.72 3.59
C PRO A 290 10.00 -13.85 3.03
N GLU A 291 10.31 -12.59 2.80
CA GLU A 291 9.39 -11.57 2.30
C GLU A 291 9.29 -11.60 0.77
N PHE A 292 10.41 -11.80 0.05
CA PHE A 292 10.48 -11.64 -1.42
C PHE A 292 10.92 -12.89 -2.19
N THR A 293 11.06 -14.04 -1.52
CA THR A 293 11.56 -15.26 -2.14
C THR A 293 10.81 -16.48 -1.60
N PRO A 294 10.91 -17.65 -2.25
CA PRO A 294 10.51 -18.91 -1.62
C PRO A 294 11.35 -19.22 -0.37
N CYS A 295 10.80 -20.03 0.54
CA CYS A 295 11.53 -20.51 1.72
C CYS A 295 12.87 -21.17 1.34
N GLY A 296 13.86 -21.01 2.22
CA GLY A 296 15.21 -21.53 2.05
C GLY A 296 16.17 -20.60 1.31
N MET A 297 15.80 -19.33 1.12
CA MET A 297 16.58 -18.34 0.35
C MET A 297 17.07 -17.21 1.26
N VAL A 298 18.35 -16.86 1.14
CA VAL A 298 18.85 -15.54 1.54
C VAL A 298 18.83 -14.65 0.31
N SER A 299 18.37 -13.41 0.43
CA SER A 299 18.21 -12.54 -0.75
C SER A 299 18.50 -11.08 -0.49
N LEU A 300 19.00 -10.41 -1.54
CA LEU A 300 19.10 -8.96 -1.65
C LEU A 300 18.14 -8.49 -2.74
N THR A 301 17.25 -7.59 -2.36
CA THR A 301 16.19 -7.07 -3.23
C THR A 301 16.15 -5.54 -3.13
N ILE A 302 16.04 -4.84 -4.26
CA ILE A 302 15.78 -3.40 -4.28
C ILE A 302 14.27 -3.16 -4.42
N VAL A 303 13.73 -2.38 -3.50
CA VAL A 303 12.32 -1.99 -3.49
C VAL A 303 12.20 -0.51 -3.85
N THR A 304 11.32 -0.21 -4.80
CA THR A 304 11.05 1.15 -5.31
C THR A 304 9.56 1.51 -5.25
N GLU A 305 8.72 0.58 -4.81
CA GLU A 305 7.27 0.76 -4.74
C GLU A 305 6.76 0.25 -3.40
N PRO A 306 5.62 0.78 -2.91
CA PRO A 306 5.01 0.28 -1.69
C PRO A 306 4.57 -1.18 -1.75
N ILE A 307 4.80 -1.86 -0.64
CA ILE A 307 4.42 -3.22 -0.35
C ILE A 307 3.10 -3.18 0.41
N LEU A 308 1.97 -3.24 -0.32
CA LEU A 308 0.62 -3.24 0.23
C LEU A 308 -0.04 -4.62 0.07
N GLY A 309 0.59 -5.64 0.65
CA GLY A 309 0.12 -7.02 0.59
C GLY A 309 1.07 -7.97 1.29
N PRO A 310 0.72 -9.27 1.38
CA PRO A 310 1.60 -10.30 1.92
C PRO A 310 2.63 -10.82 0.89
N PRO A 311 3.67 -11.56 1.33
CA PRO A 311 4.78 -12.04 0.50
C PRO A 311 4.39 -12.65 -0.86
N PHE A 312 3.37 -13.50 -0.88
CA PHE A 312 2.93 -14.18 -2.10
C PHE A 312 2.35 -13.23 -3.18
N THR A 313 2.11 -11.95 -2.86
CA THR A 313 1.57 -10.95 -3.79
C THR A 313 2.64 -10.10 -4.45
N HIS A 314 3.88 -10.10 -3.94
CA HIS A 314 4.94 -9.19 -4.39
C HIS A 314 5.36 -9.49 -5.84
N HIS A 315 5.35 -10.76 -6.22
CA HIS A 315 5.67 -11.21 -7.58
C HIS A 315 4.57 -10.98 -8.62
N LEU A 316 3.40 -10.48 -8.20
CA LEU A 316 2.32 -10.10 -9.11
C LEU A 316 2.57 -8.73 -9.76
N LYS A 317 3.60 -8.00 -9.31
CA LYS A 317 3.99 -6.68 -9.79
C LYS A 317 5.39 -6.75 -10.43
N LYS A 318 5.79 -5.66 -11.09
CA LYS A 318 7.16 -5.49 -11.63
C LYS A 318 8.20 -5.20 -10.55
N SER A 319 7.77 -4.64 -9.42
CA SER A 319 8.56 -4.41 -8.21
C SER A 319 8.20 -5.46 -7.17
N PRO A 320 9.17 -6.05 -6.44
CA PRO A 320 10.53 -5.54 -6.27
C PRO A 320 11.58 -6.19 -7.20
N ASN A 321 12.75 -5.54 -7.34
CA ASN A 321 13.85 -5.95 -8.21
C ASN A 321 14.87 -6.85 -7.49
N PRO A 322 14.93 -8.17 -7.77
CA PRO A 322 15.90 -9.07 -7.15
C PRO A 322 17.32 -8.81 -7.66
N ILE A 323 18.29 -8.63 -6.76
CA ILE A 323 19.69 -8.39 -7.12
C ILE A 323 20.54 -9.65 -6.96
N CYS A 324 20.39 -10.33 -5.83
CA CYS A 324 21.16 -11.53 -5.51
C CYS A 324 20.32 -12.46 -4.64
N GLN A 325 20.34 -13.75 -4.94
CA GLN A 325 19.59 -14.77 -4.21
C GLN A 325 20.47 -16.00 -4.05
N CYS A 326 20.46 -16.61 -2.88
CA CYS A 326 21.23 -17.81 -2.58
C CYS A 326 20.36 -18.84 -1.89
N PHE A 327 20.24 -20.02 -2.50
CA PHE A 327 19.48 -21.14 -1.93
C PHE A 327 20.31 -21.87 -0.88
N VAL A 328 19.85 -21.82 0.36
CA VAL A 328 20.52 -22.45 1.51
C VAL A 328 20.24 -23.95 1.58
N GLY A 329 19.15 -24.42 0.96
CA GLY A 329 18.76 -25.83 1.01
C GLY A 329 18.06 -26.27 2.31
N ALA A 330 17.79 -25.33 3.23
CA ALA A 330 17.15 -25.57 4.52
C ALA A 330 16.21 -24.42 4.87
N ILE A 331 15.19 -24.67 5.71
CA ILE A 331 14.26 -23.64 6.21
C ILE A 331 14.63 -23.16 7.63
N THR A 332 15.73 -23.67 8.17
CA THR A 332 16.33 -23.22 9.43
C THR A 332 17.85 -23.27 9.35
N PRO A 333 18.58 -22.20 9.77
CA PRO A 333 20.03 -22.17 9.76
C PRO A 333 20.64 -23.21 10.68
N SER A 334 19.85 -23.82 11.59
CA SER A 334 20.34 -24.81 12.54
C SER A 334 20.81 -26.09 11.87
N GLU A 335 20.32 -26.38 10.66
CA GLU A 335 20.74 -27.55 9.88
C GLU A 335 22.19 -27.43 9.40
N ASN A 336 22.60 -26.26 8.91
CA ASN A 336 23.98 -25.99 8.53
C ASN A 336 24.35 -24.50 8.72
N PRO A 337 24.72 -24.09 9.96
CA PRO A 337 24.97 -22.69 10.26
C PRO A 337 26.11 -22.07 9.45
N ASN A 338 27.18 -22.84 9.21
CA ASN A 338 28.34 -22.38 8.45
C ASN A 338 27.99 -22.12 6.98
N PHE A 339 27.17 -22.97 6.37
CA PHE A 339 26.72 -22.76 4.99
C PHE A 339 25.77 -21.57 4.90
N TYR A 340 24.83 -21.43 5.85
CA TYR A 340 23.96 -20.25 5.94
C TYR A 340 24.77 -18.94 6.01
N LEU A 341 25.83 -18.89 6.82
CA LEU A 341 26.71 -17.71 6.89
C LEU A 341 27.43 -17.43 5.58
N LYS A 342 27.89 -18.46 4.86
CA LYS A 342 28.49 -18.29 3.52
C LYS A 342 27.48 -17.74 2.51
N CYS A 343 26.23 -18.19 2.56
CA CYS A 343 25.14 -17.64 1.74
C CYS A 343 24.86 -16.17 2.09
N LEU A 344 24.84 -15.83 3.37
CA LEU A 344 24.65 -14.46 3.84
C LEU A 344 25.78 -13.55 3.37
N ASP A 345 27.05 -13.93 3.57
CA ASP A 345 28.20 -13.16 3.10
C ASP A 345 28.13 -12.97 1.58
N TYR A 346 27.89 -14.04 0.81
CA TYR A 346 27.73 -13.95 -0.64
C TYR A 346 26.68 -12.92 -1.08
N VAL A 347 25.50 -12.91 -0.44
CA VAL A 347 24.42 -11.97 -0.77
C VAL A 347 24.77 -10.55 -0.28
N TYR A 348 25.42 -10.42 0.87
CA TYR A 348 25.85 -9.12 1.40
C TYR A 348 26.97 -8.48 0.56
N GLN A 349 27.91 -9.28 0.02
CA GLN A 349 28.90 -8.78 -0.95
C GLN A 349 28.21 -8.19 -2.18
N ALA A 350 27.09 -8.74 -2.64
CA ALA A 350 26.32 -8.14 -3.73
C ALA A 350 25.80 -6.74 -3.40
N TYR A 351 25.43 -6.46 -2.14
CA TYR A 351 25.06 -5.12 -1.68
C TYR A 351 26.27 -4.17 -1.69
N LEU A 352 27.43 -4.63 -1.20
CA LEU A 352 28.66 -3.84 -1.23
C LEU A 352 29.12 -3.52 -2.66
N ASN A 353 28.82 -4.39 -3.62
CA ASN A 353 29.13 -4.20 -5.03
C ASN A 353 28.12 -3.30 -5.79
N LEU A 354 27.04 -2.84 -5.14
CA LEU A 354 26.13 -1.88 -5.76
C LEU A 354 26.83 -0.53 -6.05
N PRO A 355 26.46 0.16 -7.15
CA PRO A 355 26.98 1.49 -7.45
C PRO A 355 26.71 2.50 -6.32
N THR A 356 27.63 3.44 -6.14
CA THR A 356 27.47 4.58 -5.22
C THR A 356 26.70 5.72 -5.90
N PRO A 357 25.77 6.41 -5.22
CA PRO A 357 25.35 6.16 -3.83
C PRO A 357 24.47 4.90 -3.71
N ARG A 358 24.82 4.06 -2.72
CA ARG A 358 24.08 2.82 -2.41
C ARG A 358 22.76 3.18 -1.71
N PRO A 359 21.64 2.53 -2.05
CA PRO A 359 20.39 2.72 -1.32
C PRO A 359 20.56 2.33 0.16
N PRO A 360 19.85 2.98 1.10
CA PRO A 360 19.78 2.53 2.48
C PRO A 360 19.40 1.05 2.56
N LEU A 361 19.94 0.34 3.54
CA LEU A 361 19.74 -1.10 3.70
C LEU A 361 18.90 -1.39 4.94
N ILE A 362 17.84 -2.18 4.78
CA ILE A 362 17.18 -2.86 5.90
C ILE A 362 17.57 -4.34 5.86
N VAL A 363 18.06 -4.86 6.98
CA VAL A 363 18.40 -6.26 7.16
C VAL A 363 17.29 -6.92 8.00
N ASN A 364 16.51 -7.81 7.38
CA ASN A 364 15.52 -8.61 8.09
C ASN A 364 16.17 -9.89 8.62
N THR A 365 16.06 -10.14 9.93
CA THR A 365 16.65 -11.33 10.56
C THR A 365 15.61 -12.35 10.98
N MET A 366 16.09 -13.58 11.23
CA MET A 366 15.29 -14.64 11.80
C MET A 366 14.84 -14.40 13.24
N GLY A 367 13.77 -15.09 13.63
CA GLY A 367 13.15 -15.01 14.96
C GLY A 367 13.89 -15.66 16.14
N TRP A 368 15.23 -15.76 16.12
CA TRP A 368 16.00 -16.42 17.18
C TRP A 368 16.44 -15.44 18.27
N THR A 369 16.09 -15.71 19.53
CA THR A 369 16.41 -14.84 20.68
C THR A 369 17.41 -15.40 21.67
N GLN A 370 17.89 -16.64 21.49
CA GLN A 370 18.86 -17.26 22.41
C GLN A 370 19.97 -18.01 21.66
N GLY A 371 21.19 -17.93 22.21
CA GLY A 371 22.33 -18.83 21.96
C GLY A 371 23.07 -18.71 20.62
N LYS A 372 22.39 -18.42 19.50
CA LYS A 372 23.02 -18.43 18.17
C LYS A 372 23.04 -17.08 17.47
N LEU A 373 21.97 -16.28 17.55
CA LEU A 373 21.95 -14.94 16.92
C LEU A 373 22.93 -13.95 17.58
N ASN A 374 23.12 -14.01 18.90
CA ASN A 374 24.09 -13.13 19.57
C ASN A 374 25.52 -13.40 19.08
N PHE A 375 25.88 -14.66 18.85
CA PHE A 375 27.17 -15.02 18.22
C PHE A 375 27.27 -14.46 16.79
N PHE A 376 26.18 -14.50 16.02
CA PHE A 376 26.13 -14.02 14.63
C PHE A 376 26.04 -12.49 14.46
N LEU A 377 25.65 -11.74 15.50
CA LEU A 377 25.59 -10.28 15.48
C LEU A 377 26.83 -9.61 16.08
N THR A 378 27.65 -10.33 16.85
CA THR A 378 28.85 -9.79 17.51
C THR A 378 30.16 -10.16 16.84
N GLU A 379 30.20 -11.16 15.95
CA GLU A 379 31.36 -11.45 15.10
C GLU A 379 31.21 -10.77 13.73
N ASN A 380 31.68 -9.52 13.64
CA ASN A 380 32.37 -8.89 12.48
C ASN A 380 32.61 -7.40 12.75
#